data_AF-A0A964KDN2-F1
#
_entry.id   AF-A0A964KDN2-F1
#
_cell.length_a   1.000
_cell.length_b   1.000
_cell.length_c   1.000
_cell.angle_alpha   90.00
_cell.angle_beta   90.00
_cell.angle_gamma   90.00
#
_symmetry.space_group_name_H-M   'P 1'
#
loop_
_entity.id
_entity.type
_entity.pdbx_description
1 polymer ?
#
loop_
_entity_poly.entity_id
_entity_poly.type
_entity_poly.pdbx_seq_one_letter_code
_entity_poly.pdbx_strand_id
1 'polypeptide(L)'
;MTARIEWRTKGKGNDALLFVNEYSEAGDTVIKTWNADPTSIADFLNQMEGLDTANAGLESDVNQRNPLQWGDLVISRAQPGGDVLDIDPEIYWDQIYYWFRSRGRDPHPQRRKR
;
A
#
# COMPACT_ATOMS: atom_id res chain seq x y z
N MET A 1 -10.50 2.83 -16.07
CA MET A 1 -10.24 3.66 -14.87
C MET A 1 -9.64 2.73 -13.86
N THR A 2 -8.35 2.86 -13.59
CA THR A 2 -7.62 1.91 -12.74
C THR A 2 -7.10 2.67 -11.53
N ALA A 3 -7.76 2.46 -10.39
CA ALA A 3 -7.21 2.87 -9.11
C ALA A 3 -6.49 1.68 -8.49
N ARG A 4 -5.39 1.96 -7.81
CA ARG A 4 -4.57 0.95 -7.15
C ARG A 4 -4.01 1.44 -5.83
N ILE A 5 -3.68 0.49 -4.98
CA ILE A 5 -3.03 0.74 -3.71
C ILE A 5 -1.60 0.22 -3.81
N GLU A 6 -0.65 1.09 -3.49
CA GLU A 6 0.78 0.77 -3.51
C GLU A 6 1.32 0.75 -2.09
N TRP A 7 2.06 -0.30 -1.75
CA TRP A 7 3.01 -0.27 -0.64
C TRP A 7 4.37 0.17 -1.18
N ARG A 8 4.86 1.29 -0.68
CA ARG A 8 6.21 1.80 -0.96
C ARG A 8 7.07 1.88 0.29
N THR A 9 8.37 1.81 0.10
CA THR A 9 9.33 1.81 1.20
C THR A 9 10.55 2.69 0.90
N LYS A 10 11.01 3.45 1.89
CA LYS A 10 12.29 4.18 1.85
C LYS A 10 13.42 3.41 2.56
N GLY A 11 13.18 2.14 2.87
CA GLY A 11 14.04 1.29 3.68
C GLY A 11 13.31 0.72 4.89
N LYS A 12 14.00 -0.14 5.64
CA LYS A 12 13.43 -0.98 6.70
C LYS A 12 12.61 -0.17 7.73
N GLY A 13 11.30 -0.39 7.72
CA GLY A 13 10.35 0.22 8.65
C GLY A 13 9.93 1.66 8.31
N ASN A 14 10.35 2.18 7.16
CA ASN A 14 9.91 3.47 6.63
C ASN A 14 8.99 3.23 5.42
N ASP A 15 7.81 2.71 5.75
CA ASP A 15 6.84 2.20 4.81
C ASP A 15 5.64 3.15 4.68
N ALA A 16 5.04 3.22 3.50
CA ALA A 16 3.84 3.99 3.21
C ALA A 16 2.88 3.18 2.35
N LEU A 17 1.58 3.34 2.60
CA LEU A 17 0.53 2.89 1.70
C LEU A 17 -0.06 4.09 0.96
N LEU A 18 -0.23 3.96 -0.34
CA LEU A 18 -0.64 5.05 -1.23
C LEU A 18 -1.84 4.63 -2.05
N PHE A 19 -2.83 5.51 -2.18
CA PHE A 19 -3.87 5.35 -3.19
C PHE A 19 -3.45 6.13 -4.42
N VAL A 20 -3.21 5.41 -5.50
CA VAL A 20 -2.76 5.97 -6.77
C VAL A 20 -3.89 5.88 -7.78
N ASN A 21 -4.19 7.01 -8.42
CA ASN A 21 -5.17 7.10 -9.48
C ASN A 21 -4.49 7.62 -10.76
N GLU A 22 -4.90 7.08 -11.90
CA GLU A 22 -4.38 7.40 -13.24
C GLU A 22 -5.03 8.67 -13.84
N TYR A 23 -5.69 9.51 -13.04
CA TYR A 23 -6.59 10.57 -13.54
C TYR A 23 -5.90 11.87 -13.97
N SER A 24 -4.63 12.09 -13.64
CA SER A 24 -3.97 13.38 -13.94
C SER A 24 -3.34 13.39 -15.33
N GLU A 25 -3.24 14.58 -15.93
CA GLU A 25 -2.47 14.81 -17.16
C GLU A 25 -0.99 14.40 -17.04
N ALA A 26 -0.49 14.19 -15.81
CA ALA A 26 0.87 13.75 -15.51
C ALA A 26 0.98 12.21 -15.27
N GLY A 27 -0.11 11.45 -15.40
CA GLY A 27 -0.16 10.01 -15.10
C GLY A 27 -0.42 9.71 -13.63
N ASP A 28 0.23 8.67 -13.11
CA ASP A 28 0.06 8.13 -11.76
C ASP A 28 0.14 9.19 -10.67
N THR A 29 -0.98 9.40 -9.96
CA THR A 29 -1.10 10.45 -8.94
C THR A 29 -1.50 9.86 -7.61
N VAL A 30 -0.72 10.13 -6.57
CA VAL A 30 -1.10 9.84 -5.18
C VAL A 30 -2.25 10.78 -4.81
N ILE A 31 -3.35 10.20 -4.33
CA ILE A 31 -4.54 10.94 -3.87
C ILE A 31 -4.67 10.85 -2.35
N LYS A 32 -4.41 9.66 -1.80
CA LYS A 32 -4.48 9.39 -0.35
C LYS A 32 -3.23 8.67 0.12
N THR A 33 -2.90 8.90 1.38
CA THR A 33 -1.78 8.28 2.06
C THR A 33 -2.23 7.70 3.38
N TRP A 34 -1.64 6.57 3.76
CA TRP A 34 -1.79 5.99 5.08
C TRP A 34 -0.40 5.70 5.67
N ASN A 35 -0.28 5.87 6.98
CA ASN A 35 0.85 5.31 7.70
C ASN A 35 0.81 3.80 7.55
N ALA A 36 1.91 3.19 7.13
CA ALA A 36 2.01 1.74 7.00
C ALA A 36 2.28 1.11 8.37
N ASP A 37 1.36 1.30 9.30
CA ASP A 37 1.39 0.61 10.58
C ASP A 37 1.08 -0.89 10.38
N PRO A 38 1.37 -1.75 11.39
CA PRO A 38 1.18 -3.19 11.23
C PRO A 38 -0.24 -3.61 10.88
N THR A 39 -1.25 -2.88 11.38
CA THR A 39 -2.65 -3.21 11.11
C THR A 39 -3.00 -2.83 9.69
N SER A 40 -2.58 -1.66 9.21
CA SER A 40 -2.80 -1.24 7.84
C SER A 40 -2.09 -2.12 6.81
N ILE A 41 -0.82 -2.53 7.07
CA ILE A 41 -0.11 -3.46 6.19
C ILE A 41 -0.77 -4.84 6.21
N ALA A 42 -1.15 -5.37 7.38
CA ALA A 42 -1.86 -6.64 7.45
C ALA A 42 -3.19 -6.57 6.70
N ASP A 43 -3.99 -5.53 6.91
CA ASP A 43 -5.24 -5.33 6.19
C ASP A 43 -4.99 -5.26 4.68
N PHE A 44 -4.01 -4.48 4.20
CA PHE A 44 -3.63 -4.41 2.79
C PHE A 44 -3.17 -5.74 2.18
N LEU A 45 -2.41 -6.56 2.92
CA LEU A 45 -1.97 -7.87 2.47
C LEU A 45 -3.13 -8.88 2.40
N ASN A 46 -4.17 -8.74 3.24
CA ASN A 46 -5.24 -9.74 3.37
C ASN A 46 -6.55 -9.36 2.71
N GLN A 47 -6.89 -8.08 2.68
CA GLN A 47 -8.18 -7.54 2.29
C GLN A 47 -7.99 -6.30 1.43
N MET A 48 -8.42 -6.38 0.17
CA MET A 48 -8.54 -5.20 -0.70
C MET A 48 -9.82 -4.42 -0.44
N GLU A 49 -10.85 -5.12 0.03
CA GLU A 49 -12.17 -4.57 0.25
C GLU A 49 -12.13 -3.58 1.41
N GLY A 50 -12.38 -2.31 1.13
CA GLY A 50 -12.42 -1.29 2.17
C GLY A 50 -11.27 -0.29 2.13
N LEU A 51 -10.18 -0.47 1.37
CA LEU A 51 -9.08 0.52 1.34
C LEU A 51 -9.36 1.68 0.35
N ASP A 52 -10.11 1.40 -0.71
CA ASP A 52 -10.68 2.39 -1.63
C ASP A 52 -11.78 3.24 -0.96
N THR A 53 -12.55 2.63 -0.06
CA THR A 53 -13.70 3.21 0.65
C THR A 53 -13.37 3.65 2.08
N ALA A 54 -12.21 3.28 2.63
CA ALA A 54 -11.73 3.77 3.91
C ALA A 54 -11.42 5.26 3.80
N ASN A 55 -12.36 6.06 4.27
CA ASN A 55 -12.22 7.51 4.47
C ASN A 55 -11.16 7.91 5.52
N ALA A 56 -10.31 6.98 5.95
CA ALA A 56 -9.29 7.21 6.97
C ALA A 56 -7.92 7.65 6.41
N GLY A 57 -7.74 7.63 5.08
CA GLY A 57 -6.51 8.12 4.45
C GLY A 57 -6.47 9.65 4.43
N LEU A 58 -5.31 10.23 4.70
CA LEU A 58 -5.10 11.66 4.55
C LEU A 58 -4.94 11.99 3.07
N GLU A 59 -5.58 13.06 2.61
CA GLU A 59 -5.30 13.61 1.28
C GLU A 59 -3.82 13.98 1.19
N SER A 60 -3.16 13.54 0.11
CA SER A 60 -1.76 13.87 -0.10
C SER A 60 -1.59 15.35 -0.42
N ASP A 61 -0.55 15.98 0.15
CA ASP A 61 -0.11 17.32 -0.23
C ASP A 61 0.16 17.39 -1.75
N VAL A 62 -0.08 18.55 -2.36
CA VAL A 62 0.22 18.83 -3.77
C VAL A 62 1.67 18.47 -4.12
N ASN A 63 2.61 18.68 -3.20
CA ASN A 63 4.03 18.38 -3.41
C ASN A 63 4.40 16.90 -3.26
N GLN A 64 3.45 16.04 -2.83
CA GLN A 64 3.65 14.61 -2.54
C GLN A 64 2.83 13.70 -3.47
N ARG A 65 2.37 14.23 -4.60
CA ARG A 65 1.51 13.52 -5.56
C ARG A 65 2.26 12.54 -6.46
N ASN A 66 3.59 12.59 -6.51
CA ASN A 66 4.38 11.63 -7.29
C ASN A 66 4.70 10.39 -6.42
N PRO A 67 4.23 9.18 -6.80
CA PRO A 67 4.50 7.96 -6.04
C PRO A 67 5.98 7.68 -5.80
N LEU A 68 6.87 8.06 -6.73
CA LEU A 68 8.32 7.84 -6.62
C LEU A 68 8.95 8.58 -5.42
N GLN A 69 8.32 9.66 -4.92
CA GLN A 69 8.80 10.39 -3.75
C GLN A 69 8.61 9.60 -2.44
N TRP A 70 7.83 8.52 -2.46
CA TRP A 70 7.53 7.68 -1.33
C TRP A 70 8.42 6.43 -1.24
N GLY A 71 9.35 6.28 -2.19
CA GLY A 71 10.35 5.21 -2.20
C GLY A 71 10.04 4.13 -3.23
N ASP A 72 10.68 2.99 -3.03
CA ASP A 72 10.62 1.87 -3.97
C ASP A 72 9.30 1.10 -3.82
N LEU A 73 8.80 0.58 -4.94
CA LEU A 73 7.55 -0.17 -4.96
C LEU A 73 7.80 -1.57 -4.39
N VAL A 74 7.10 -1.88 -3.29
CA VAL A 74 7.10 -3.23 -2.70
C VAL A 74 6.07 -4.10 -3.39
N ILE A 75 4.83 -3.58 -3.47
CA ILE A 75 3.71 -4.26 -4.13
C ILE A 75 2.64 -3.24 -4.53
N SER A 76 2.04 -3.43 -5.70
CA SER A 76 0.88 -2.67 -6.17
C SER A 76 -0.30 -3.61 -6.38
N ARG A 77 -1.52 -3.17 -6.04
CA ARG A 77 -2.76 -3.93 -6.24
C ARG A 77 -3.86 -3.06 -6.83
N ALA A 78 -4.43 -3.44 -7.97
CA ALA A 78 -5.50 -2.72 -8.67
C ALA A 78 -6.88 -3.41 -8.54
N GLN A 79 -7.96 -2.61 -8.50
CA GLN A 79 -9.32 -3.11 -8.23
C GLN A 79 -10.15 -3.55 -9.46
N PRO A 80 -10.03 -2.96 -10.67
CA PRO A 80 -10.75 -3.45 -11.84
C PRO A 80 -9.89 -4.39 -12.68
N GLY A 81 -10.26 -5.68 -12.74
CA GLY A 81 -9.66 -6.66 -13.66
C GLY A 81 -9.03 -7.91 -13.03
N GLY A 82 -9.06 -8.02 -11.70
CA GLY A 82 -8.34 -9.05 -10.95
C GLY A 82 -7.10 -8.45 -10.28
N ASP A 83 -6.65 -9.07 -9.17
CA ASP A 83 -5.46 -8.66 -8.44
C ASP A 83 -4.21 -8.77 -9.34
N VAL A 84 -3.96 -7.75 -10.15
CA VAL A 84 -2.66 -7.60 -10.81
C VAL A 84 -1.70 -7.17 -9.72
N LEU A 85 -0.88 -8.12 -9.29
CA LEU A 85 0.20 -7.90 -8.33
C LEU A 85 1.44 -7.51 -9.13
N ASP A 86 1.81 -6.23 -9.07
CA ASP A 86 3.13 -5.80 -9.51
C ASP A 86 4.04 -5.79 -8.28
N ILE A 87 5.14 -6.55 -8.35
CA ILE A 87 6.01 -6.85 -7.22
C ILE A 87 7.45 -6.81 -7.71
N ASP A 88 8.29 -6.03 -7.04
CA ASP A 88 9.74 -6.24 -7.07
C ASP A 88 10.06 -7.41 -6.12
N PRO A 89 10.46 -8.59 -6.62
CA PRO A 89 10.60 -9.79 -5.80
C PRO A 89 11.72 -9.67 -4.74
N GLU A 90 12.79 -8.91 -5.00
CA GLU A 90 13.88 -8.77 -4.05
C GLU A 90 13.46 -7.87 -2.88
N ILE A 91 12.82 -6.75 -3.20
CA ILE A 91 12.32 -5.79 -2.20
C ILE A 91 11.17 -6.39 -1.42
N TYR A 92 10.24 -7.07 -2.10
CA TYR A 92 9.09 -7.70 -1.47
C TYR A 92 9.47 -8.71 -0.41
N TRP A 93 10.38 -9.64 -0.71
CA TRP A 93 10.77 -10.64 0.29
C TRP A 93 11.54 -10.03 1.46
N ASP A 94 12.45 -9.06 1.25
CA ASP A 94 13.15 -8.40 2.36
C ASP A 94 12.18 -7.63 3.26
N GLN A 95 11.20 -6.92 2.67
CA GLN A 95 10.27 -6.10 3.44
C GLN A 95 9.20 -6.92 4.13
N ILE A 96 8.66 -7.95 3.48
CA ILE A 96 7.78 -8.92 4.12
C ILE A 96 8.54 -9.58 5.28
N TYR A 97 9.76 -10.08 5.05
CA TYR A 97 10.57 -10.69 6.10
C TYR A 97 10.82 -9.75 7.28
N TYR A 98 11.21 -8.50 7.00
CA TYR A 98 11.43 -7.47 8.01
C TYR A 98 10.15 -7.17 8.81
N TRP A 99 9.02 -6.99 8.11
CA TRP A 99 7.73 -6.74 8.74
C TRP A 99 7.33 -7.86 9.69
N PHE A 100 7.42 -9.13 9.25
CA PHE A 100 7.13 -10.29 10.08
C PHE A 100 8.04 -10.39 11.31
N ARG A 101 9.35 -10.21 11.13
CA ARG A 101 10.36 -10.29 12.21
C ARG A 101 10.22 -9.17 13.23
N SER A 102 9.86 -7.96 12.79
CA SER A 102 9.73 -6.81 13.68
C SER A 102 8.43 -6.81 14.48
N ARG A 103 7.38 -7.51 14.02
CA ARG A 103 6.05 -7.43 14.62
C ARG A 103 5.52 -8.75 15.18
N GLY A 104 6.09 -9.90 14.82
CA GLY A 104 5.72 -11.22 15.36
C GLY A 104 4.25 -11.62 15.15
N ARG A 105 3.51 -10.90 14.29
CA ARG A 105 2.11 -11.18 13.97
C ARG A 105 2.03 -11.84 12.60
N ASP A 106 1.35 -12.98 12.57
CA ASP A 106 0.83 -13.55 11.33
C ASP A 106 -0.06 -12.49 10.67
N PRO A 107 0.09 -12.19 9.35
CA PRO A 107 -0.79 -11.31 8.62
C PRO A 107 -2.18 -11.92 8.47
N HIS A 108 -2.37 -13.21 8.72
CA HIS A 108 -3.69 -13.86 8.77
C HIS A 108 -4.29 -13.95 10.19
N PRO A 109 -4.23 -12.95 11.10
CA PRO A 109 -4.98 -13.08 12.33
C PRO A 109 -6.46 -13.04 11.93
N GLN A 110 -7.17 -14.16 12.08
CA GLN A 110 -8.62 -14.20 11.84
C GLN A 110 -9.28 -13.06 12.62
N ARG A 111 -9.68 -12.00 11.91
CA ARG A 111 -10.53 -10.96 12.47
C ARG A 111 -11.85 -11.64 12.83
N ARG A 112 -12.07 -11.88 14.12
CA ARG A 112 -13.40 -12.26 14.62
C ARG A 112 -14.35 -11.14 14.22
N LYS A 113 -15.22 -11.39 13.24
CA LYS A 113 -16.37 -10.53 12.95
C LYS A 113 -17.13 -10.35 14.26
N ARG A 114 -17.13 -9.13 14.80
CA ARG A 114 -18.05 -8.72 15.86
C ARG A 114 -19.28 -8.13 15.21
#